data_AF-A0A1Q4UVG9-F1
#
_entry.id   AF-A0A1Q4UVG9-F1
#
_cell.length_a   1.000
_cell.length_b   1.000
_cell.length_c   1.000
_cell.angle_alpha   90.00
_cell.angle_beta   90.00
_cell.angle_gamma   90.00
#
_symmetry.space_group_name_H-M   'P 1'
#
loop_
_entity.id
_entity.type
_entity.pdbx_description
1 polymer ?
#
loop_
_entity_poly.entity_id
_entity_poly.type
_entity_poly.pdbx_seq_one_letter_code
_entity_poly.pdbx_strand_id
1 'polypeptide(L)'
;MKTLNTISIVNKSGLDPSEYTFWVAGYITSAPGSVMVLGENGKFSAPSSGSLVPYVKVPGGSGNSLVVDVPDTSSTGNNRLVFLVLPTGTVPAAYNMVTPYAAYPFPAPTSVNPPGPYDIFEFGPNAQYDVSAVDCFGLNLSFTVSGDGLVYGVRPDVTRGAIGDAFATFTSSHPKAKGFEPLLYTSPTGTGYPVVVDGQFSAIVSPKCWLAIHPKADGLAGYWEDTVAAFFKKGNQMNLALNAATVGTYAGTCDGTKYVLNGPDNLTIEIPRKDFEGNQPFIQAVRGKKTQESAKEYAAFGQLEAAMFQAFSRGVALDGVKPKGPVIDAGYTSKAWLKTENWFTDHANAYNGQPSVYDFYAKFLHYSDEHGKLGGKTIFGPNGSKKFGMAYGFSLDENPNVGDATWPSDENVPSKKEKYVGKNMDVTLTIGPWYDVLR
;
A
#
# COMPACT_ATOMS: atom_id res chain seq x y z
N MET A 1 -20.70 19.94 14.89
CA MET A 1 -20.81 19.21 13.60
C MET A 1 -21.62 17.95 13.82
N LYS A 2 -22.39 17.49 12.82
CA LYS A 2 -23.08 16.20 12.88
C LYS A 2 -22.08 15.08 12.62
N THR A 3 -22.21 13.96 13.33
CA THR A 3 -21.42 12.75 13.09
C THR A 3 -21.99 12.02 11.87
N LEU A 4 -21.13 11.66 10.92
CA LEU A 4 -21.45 10.84 9.76
C LEU A 4 -21.56 9.37 10.16
N ASN A 5 -20.48 8.85 10.74
CA ASN A 5 -20.34 7.50 11.27
C ASN A 5 -19.35 7.51 12.45
N THR A 6 -19.20 6.38 13.11
CA THR A 6 -18.19 6.20 14.16
C THR A 6 -17.11 5.20 13.76
N ILE A 7 -15.90 5.40 14.28
CA ILE A 7 -14.82 4.41 14.25
C ILE A 7 -14.54 4.00 15.69
N SER A 8 -14.87 2.76 16.05
CA SER A 8 -14.51 2.17 17.34
C SER A 8 -13.13 1.53 17.25
N ILE A 9 -12.14 2.14 17.90
CA ILE A 9 -10.77 1.64 17.96
C ILE A 9 -10.65 0.68 19.14
N VAL A 10 -10.39 -0.59 18.85
CA VAL A 10 -10.34 -1.68 19.84
C VAL A 10 -8.93 -2.24 19.95
N ASN A 11 -8.38 -2.24 21.16
CA ASN A 11 -7.10 -2.88 21.44
C ASN A 11 -7.29 -4.37 21.75
N LYS A 12 -6.90 -5.24 20.82
CA LYS A 12 -6.85 -6.71 20.99
C LYS A 12 -5.42 -7.26 20.91
N SER A 13 -4.42 -6.40 21.14
CA SER A 13 -3.01 -6.79 21.07
C SER A 13 -2.62 -7.85 22.11
N GLY A 14 -3.27 -7.86 23.28
CA GLY A 14 -2.83 -8.69 24.40
C GLY A 14 -1.50 -8.24 25.01
N LEU A 15 -1.01 -7.05 24.66
CA LEU A 15 0.10 -6.40 25.37
C LEU A 15 -0.39 -5.92 26.74
N ASP A 16 0.44 -6.07 27.77
CA ASP A 16 0.14 -5.58 29.11
C ASP A 16 0.04 -4.03 29.07
N PRO A 17 -1.14 -3.44 29.38
CA PRO A 17 -1.30 -1.99 29.41
C PRO A 17 -0.45 -1.29 30.49
N SER A 18 0.07 -2.05 31.46
CA SER A 18 1.04 -1.55 32.46
C SER A 18 2.43 -1.35 31.86
N GLU A 19 2.79 -2.12 30.82
CA GLU A 19 4.10 -2.08 30.16
C GLU A 19 4.09 -1.32 28.83
N TYR A 20 2.98 -1.36 28.08
CA TYR A 20 2.87 -0.75 26.76
C TYR A 20 1.59 0.06 26.60
N THR A 21 1.69 1.18 25.87
CA THR A 21 0.56 2.05 25.54
C THR A 21 0.46 2.24 24.03
N PHE A 22 -0.74 2.01 23.49
CA PHE A 22 -1.10 2.40 22.13
C PHE A 22 -1.57 3.85 22.10
N TRP A 23 -1.12 4.55 21.07
CA TRP A 23 -1.44 5.94 20.81
C TRP A 23 -2.00 6.06 19.40
N VAL A 24 -2.96 6.96 19.23
CA VAL A 24 -3.50 7.31 17.92
C VAL A 24 -3.53 8.82 17.78
N ALA A 25 -2.94 9.32 16.70
CA ALA A 25 -3.11 10.70 16.28
C ALA A 25 -4.03 10.72 15.06
N GLY A 26 -4.90 11.72 14.96
CA GLY A 26 -5.87 11.80 13.88
C GLY A 26 -5.98 13.19 13.31
N TYR A 27 -6.08 13.31 12.00
CA TYR A 27 -6.40 14.60 11.37
C TYR A 27 -7.30 14.45 10.14
N ILE A 28 -8.07 15.50 9.87
CA ILE A 28 -8.92 15.66 8.68
C ILE A 28 -8.56 16.98 7.98
N THR A 29 -8.34 16.92 6.68
CA THR A 29 -8.21 18.10 5.82
C THR A 29 -9.58 18.42 5.20
N SER A 30 -10.31 19.37 5.77
CA SER A 30 -11.71 19.65 5.38
C SER A 30 -11.86 20.64 4.21
N ALA A 31 -10.85 21.48 3.98
CA ALA A 31 -10.72 22.40 2.86
C ALA A 31 -9.24 22.76 2.66
N PRO A 32 -8.83 23.36 1.53
CA PRO A 32 -7.49 23.90 1.37
C PRO A 32 -7.15 24.87 2.52
N GLY A 33 -6.20 24.49 3.37
CA GLY A 33 -5.78 25.28 4.53
C GLY A 33 -6.58 25.05 5.83
N SER A 34 -7.60 24.18 5.84
CA SER A 34 -8.40 23.87 7.03
C SER A 34 -8.15 22.45 7.52
N VAL A 35 -7.87 22.34 8.83
CA VAL A 35 -7.46 21.10 9.49
C VAL A 35 -8.30 20.91 10.73
N MET A 36 -8.72 19.68 10.98
CA MET A 36 -9.23 19.25 12.28
C MET A 36 -8.34 18.14 12.84
N VAL A 37 -8.14 18.12 14.14
CA VAL A 37 -7.35 17.12 14.86
C VAL A 37 -8.21 16.35 15.85
N LEU A 38 -7.86 15.08 16.06
CA LEU A 38 -8.52 14.19 17.00
C LEU A 38 -8.20 14.58 18.44
N GLY A 39 -9.23 14.82 19.25
CA GLY A 39 -9.11 15.03 20.69
C GLY A 39 -9.36 13.75 21.51
N GLU A 40 -9.01 13.78 22.79
CA GLU A 40 -9.19 12.66 23.74
C GLU A 40 -10.65 12.22 23.91
N ASN A 41 -11.59 13.14 23.65
CA ASN A 41 -13.03 12.85 23.67
C ASN A 41 -13.53 12.13 22.41
N GLY A 42 -12.63 11.72 21.51
CA GLY A 42 -12.98 11.05 20.26
C GLY A 42 -13.49 11.96 19.16
N LYS A 43 -13.43 13.29 19.33
CA LYS A 43 -14.00 14.25 18.35
C LYS A 43 -12.91 15.01 17.61
N PHE A 44 -13.16 15.25 16.33
CA PHE A 44 -12.34 16.16 15.52
C PHE A 44 -12.72 17.61 15.80
N SER A 45 -11.72 18.45 16.04
CA SER A 45 -11.89 19.88 16.29
C SER A 45 -10.72 20.69 15.71
N ALA A 46 -10.87 22.01 15.58
CA ALA A 46 -9.76 22.85 15.12
C ALA A 46 -8.57 22.72 16.10
N PRO A 47 -7.32 22.66 15.60
CA PRO A 47 -6.15 22.55 16.47
C PRO A 47 -6.03 23.78 17.38
N SER A 48 -5.65 23.55 18.64
CA SER A 48 -5.46 24.61 19.64
C SER A 48 -4.24 25.50 19.37
N SER A 49 -3.23 24.99 18.64
CA SER A 49 -2.05 25.75 18.22
C SER A 49 -1.41 25.18 16.95
N GLY A 50 -1.36 25.96 15.87
CA GLY A 50 -0.67 25.57 14.64
C GLY A 50 -1.24 24.31 13.97
N SER A 51 -0.41 23.61 13.20
CA SER A 51 -0.76 22.37 12.48
C SER A 51 -0.30 21.10 13.23
N LEU A 52 -0.18 21.19 14.57
CA LEU A 52 0.24 20.07 15.41
C LEU A 52 -0.91 19.11 15.66
N VAL A 53 -0.65 17.83 15.47
CA VAL A 53 -1.58 16.72 15.69
C VAL A 53 -1.17 15.99 16.96
N PRO A 54 -1.95 16.09 18.05
CA PRO A 54 -1.65 15.37 19.28
C PRO A 54 -1.95 13.87 19.13
N TYR A 55 -1.28 13.08 19.95
CA TYR A 55 -1.63 11.68 20.15
C TYR A 55 -2.60 11.52 21.32
N VAL A 56 -3.61 10.69 21.11
CA VAL A 56 -4.60 10.29 22.09
C VAL A 56 -4.29 8.86 22.51
N LYS A 57 -4.38 8.57 23.81
CA LYS A 57 -4.20 7.23 24.33
C LYS A 57 -5.37 6.33 23.89
N VAL A 58 -5.06 5.18 23.29
CA VAL A 58 -6.05 4.14 23.05
C VAL A 58 -6.26 3.38 24.36
N PRO A 59 -7.49 3.26 24.87
CA PRO A 59 -7.76 2.52 26.09
C PRO A 59 -7.23 1.09 26.03
N GLY A 60 -6.52 0.67 27.08
CA GLY A 60 -6.09 -0.72 27.27
C GLY A 60 -7.17 -1.57 27.94
N GLY A 61 -7.03 -2.89 27.87
CA GLY A 61 -7.92 -3.86 28.53
C GLY A 61 -9.10 -4.32 27.68
N SER A 62 -9.56 -5.55 27.93
CA SER A 62 -10.66 -6.18 27.19
C SER A 62 -11.96 -5.40 27.34
N GLY A 63 -12.56 -4.98 26.21
CA GLY A 63 -13.87 -4.32 26.18
C GLY A 63 -13.81 -2.79 26.22
N ASN A 64 -12.63 -2.18 26.37
CA ASN A 64 -12.46 -0.74 26.22
C ASN A 64 -12.19 -0.37 24.75
N SER A 65 -12.77 0.73 24.29
CA SER A 65 -12.49 1.30 22.97
C SER A 65 -12.44 2.83 23.01
N LEU A 66 -11.67 3.41 22.10
CA LEU A 66 -11.79 4.82 21.76
C LEU A 66 -12.79 4.93 20.62
N VAL A 67 -13.93 5.59 20.87
CA VAL A 67 -14.92 5.85 19.83
C VAL A 67 -14.62 7.20 19.19
N VAL A 68 -14.34 7.20 17.89
CA VAL A 68 -14.04 8.38 17.10
C VAL A 68 -15.28 8.80 16.30
N ASP A 69 -15.74 10.03 16.48
CA ASP A 69 -16.82 10.64 15.72
C ASP A 69 -16.28 11.21 14.41
N VAL A 70 -16.56 10.56 13.28
CA VAL A 70 -16.18 11.09 11.96
C VAL A 70 -17.20 12.18 11.58
N PRO A 71 -16.79 13.44 11.37
CA PRO A 71 -17.71 14.50 11.04
C PRO A 71 -18.25 14.35 9.62
N ASP A 72 -19.53 14.69 9.45
CA ASP A 72 -20.16 14.86 8.14
C ASP A 72 -19.73 16.19 7.53
N THR A 73 -18.61 16.17 6.78
CA THR A 73 -17.99 17.35 6.19
C THR A 73 -17.36 17.04 4.84
N SER A 74 -17.13 18.06 4.02
CA SER A 74 -16.27 17.92 2.85
C SER A 74 -14.83 17.68 3.30
N SER A 75 -14.09 16.85 2.58
CA SER A 75 -12.66 16.64 2.82
C SER A 75 -11.90 16.66 1.50
N THR A 76 -10.65 17.08 1.54
CA THR A 76 -9.73 17.05 0.39
C THR A 76 -8.94 15.75 0.28
N GLY A 77 -9.27 14.73 1.08
CA GLY A 77 -8.90 13.33 0.81
C GLY A 77 -7.65 12.77 1.52
N ASN A 78 -6.95 13.54 2.35
CA ASN A 78 -5.70 13.11 2.97
C ASN A 78 -5.83 12.82 4.47
N ASN A 79 -6.96 12.28 4.93
CA ASN A 79 -7.22 12.12 6.36
C ASN A 79 -6.63 10.81 6.87
N ARG A 80 -6.03 10.85 8.06
CA ARG A 80 -5.32 9.70 8.63
C ARG A 80 -5.59 9.55 10.10
N LEU A 81 -5.65 8.31 10.54
CA LEU A 81 -5.34 7.91 11.90
C LEU A 81 -3.97 7.23 11.88
N VAL A 82 -3.02 7.75 12.64
CA VAL A 82 -1.68 7.20 12.77
C VAL A 82 -1.53 6.55 14.12
N PHE A 83 -1.30 5.25 14.11
CA PHE A 83 -1.18 4.41 15.30
C PHE A 83 0.28 4.20 15.63
N LEU A 84 0.64 4.21 16.91
CA LEU A 84 1.94 3.75 17.36
C LEU A 84 1.83 3.07 18.72
N VAL A 85 2.84 2.29 19.08
CA VAL A 85 2.95 1.64 20.40
C VAL A 85 4.30 1.95 21.03
N LEU A 86 4.28 2.26 22.32
CA LEU A 86 5.46 2.62 23.11
C LEU A 86 5.41 2.00 24.51
N PRO A 87 6.55 1.88 25.19
CA PRO A 87 6.57 1.60 26.61
C PRO A 87 5.74 2.62 27.41
N THR A 88 4.93 2.12 28.33
CA THR A 88 4.11 2.93 29.24
C THR A 88 5.00 3.92 30.00
N GLY A 89 4.50 5.15 30.14
CA GLY A 89 5.28 6.29 30.66
C GLY A 89 5.94 7.14 29.57
N THR A 90 6.01 6.63 28.33
CA THR A 90 6.47 7.42 27.18
C THR A 90 5.27 8.05 26.47
N VAL A 91 5.26 9.39 26.40
CA VAL A 91 4.24 10.14 25.65
C VAL A 91 4.87 10.59 24.32
N PRO A 92 4.32 10.20 23.17
CA PRO A 92 4.83 10.65 21.88
C PRO A 92 4.58 12.16 21.71
N ALA A 93 5.54 12.86 21.13
CA ALA A 93 5.39 14.27 20.80
C ALA A 93 4.31 14.45 19.72
N ALA A 94 3.51 15.52 19.83
CA ALA A 94 2.64 15.93 18.74
C ALA A 94 3.47 16.22 17.48
N TYR A 95 2.97 15.81 16.31
CA TYR A 95 3.68 15.99 15.05
C TYR A 95 2.99 17.02 14.16
N ASN A 96 3.76 17.64 13.26
CA ASN A 96 3.20 18.57 12.28
C ASN A 96 2.65 17.80 11.08
N MET A 97 1.36 17.93 10.78
CA MET A 97 0.72 17.17 9.70
C MET A 97 1.28 17.41 8.30
N VAL A 98 1.91 18.58 8.05
CA VAL A 98 2.52 18.85 6.73
C VAL A 98 3.91 18.20 6.61
N THR A 99 4.44 17.69 7.72
CA THR A 99 5.71 16.97 7.75
C THR A 99 5.42 15.51 7.46
N PRO A 100 5.99 14.93 6.38
CA PRO A 100 5.82 13.52 6.08
C PRO A 100 6.47 12.66 7.18
N TYR A 101 5.92 11.48 7.43
CA TYR A 101 6.61 10.46 8.22
C TYR A 101 7.89 10.05 7.52
N ALA A 102 8.95 9.82 8.30
CA ALA A 102 10.20 9.33 7.79
C ALA A 102 10.00 7.92 7.23
N ALA A 103 10.65 7.63 6.10
CA ALA A 103 10.74 6.26 5.62
C ALA A 103 11.43 5.40 6.69
N TYR A 104 10.77 4.31 7.10
CA TYR A 104 11.39 3.33 8.00
C TYR A 104 12.72 2.82 7.42
N PRO A 105 13.71 2.48 8.25
CA PRO A 105 13.72 2.59 9.71
C PRO A 105 14.44 3.80 10.33
N PHE A 106 14.87 4.79 9.54
CA PHE A 106 15.88 5.75 9.98
C PHE A 106 15.32 7.12 10.33
N PRO A 107 15.96 7.84 11.27
CA PRO A 107 15.63 9.23 11.55
C PRO A 107 15.94 10.11 10.34
N ALA A 108 14.91 10.66 9.70
CA ALA A 108 15.05 11.73 8.71
C ALA A 108 14.90 13.10 9.42
N PRO A 109 15.88 14.03 9.33
CA PRO A 109 15.87 15.27 10.09
C PRO A 109 14.67 16.18 9.81
N THR A 110 14.11 16.07 8.60
CA THR A 110 13.01 16.89 8.11
C THR A 110 11.66 16.18 8.14
N SER A 111 11.58 15.02 8.78
CA SER A 111 10.39 14.15 8.80
C SER A 111 9.98 13.79 10.22
N VAL A 112 8.74 13.33 10.39
CA VAL A 112 8.29 12.77 11.67
C VAL A 112 8.94 11.41 11.84
N ASN A 113 9.76 11.26 12.88
CA ASN A 113 10.40 10.00 13.23
C ASN A 113 9.57 9.30 14.31
N PRO A 114 8.77 8.28 13.95
CA PRO A 114 7.91 7.60 14.89
C PRO A 114 8.77 6.84 15.91
N PRO A 115 8.55 7.03 17.22
CA PRO A 115 9.40 6.46 18.26
C PRO A 115 9.23 4.94 18.46
N GLY A 116 8.31 4.30 17.76
CA GLY A 116 8.03 2.86 17.85
C GLY A 116 7.31 2.33 16.61
N PRO A 117 6.91 1.04 16.60
CA PRO A 117 6.13 0.44 15.52
C PRO A 117 4.88 1.30 15.28
N TYR A 118 4.65 1.67 14.01
CA TYR A 118 3.52 2.50 13.63
C TYR A 118 2.82 1.95 12.39
N ASP A 119 1.57 2.32 12.22
CA ASP A 119 0.80 2.00 11.03
C ASP A 119 -0.28 3.07 10.80
N ILE A 120 -0.83 3.11 9.59
CA ILE A 120 -1.73 4.18 9.14
C ILE A 120 -3.05 3.58 8.68
N PHE A 121 -4.13 4.20 9.15
CA PHE A 121 -5.47 4.01 8.62
C PHE A 121 -5.87 5.27 7.86
N GLU A 122 -6.04 5.16 6.55
CA GLU A 122 -6.50 6.27 5.70
C GLU A 122 -8.02 6.23 5.57
N PHE A 123 -8.64 7.40 5.65
CA PHE A 123 -10.09 7.51 5.62
C PHE A 123 -10.56 8.82 5.01
N GLY A 124 -11.82 8.87 4.58
CA GLY A 124 -12.46 10.12 4.17
C GLY A 124 -13.94 10.15 4.47
N PRO A 125 -14.50 11.25 5.02
CA PRO A 125 -15.94 11.43 5.13
C PRO A 125 -16.63 11.10 3.81
N ASN A 126 -17.53 10.11 3.82
CA ASN A 126 -18.21 9.60 2.64
C ASN A 126 -17.25 9.15 1.51
N ALA A 127 -16.14 8.52 1.87
CA ALA A 127 -15.13 7.96 0.96
C ALA A 127 -14.78 6.51 1.33
N GLN A 128 -13.83 5.92 0.58
CA GLN A 128 -13.27 4.60 0.91
C GLN A 128 -12.33 4.73 2.12
N TYR A 129 -12.26 3.67 2.92
CA TYR A 129 -11.36 3.52 4.07
C TYR A 129 -10.39 2.40 3.75
N ASP A 130 -9.15 2.51 4.24
CA ASP A 130 -8.12 1.50 4.00
C ASP A 130 -7.04 1.44 5.09
N VAL A 131 -6.37 0.30 5.14
CA VAL A 131 -5.09 0.12 5.84
C VAL A 131 -4.02 -0.13 4.79
N SER A 132 -2.82 0.43 5.00
CA SER A 132 -1.79 0.48 3.97
C SER A 132 -0.45 -0.03 4.48
N ALA A 133 0.16 -0.92 3.71
CA ALA A 133 1.52 -1.42 3.94
C ALA A 133 2.50 -0.91 2.86
N VAL A 134 2.15 0.19 2.18
CA VAL A 134 2.92 0.77 1.05
C VAL A 134 4.30 1.24 1.49
N ASP A 135 4.41 1.82 2.68
CA ASP A 135 5.69 2.29 3.22
C ASP A 135 6.30 1.25 4.18
N CYS A 136 5.48 0.63 5.03
CA CYS A 136 5.88 -0.48 5.90
C CYS A 136 4.67 -1.18 6.51
N PHE A 137 4.88 -2.39 7.02
CA PHE A 137 3.99 -3.06 7.94
C PHE A 137 4.53 -2.96 9.37
N GLY A 138 3.88 -2.18 10.23
CA GLY A 138 4.35 -1.96 11.60
C GLY A 138 3.42 -2.52 12.67
N LEU A 139 2.11 -2.40 12.47
CA LEU A 139 1.09 -2.87 13.42
C LEU A 139 0.09 -3.76 12.74
N ASN A 140 -0.49 -4.67 13.53
CA ASN A 140 -1.44 -5.66 13.04
C ASN A 140 -2.85 -5.06 12.92
N LEU A 141 -3.02 -4.04 12.06
CA LEU A 141 -4.29 -3.33 11.93
C LEU A 141 -5.28 -4.06 11.02
N SER A 142 -6.55 -4.00 11.41
CA SER A 142 -7.65 -4.46 10.57
C SER A 142 -8.95 -3.73 10.90
N PHE A 143 -9.88 -3.69 9.95
CA PHE A 143 -11.19 -3.11 10.20
C PHE A 143 -12.33 -3.90 9.57
N THR A 144 -13.50 -3.73 10.17
CA THR A 144 -14.79 -4.16 9.62
C THR A 144 -15.73 -2.98 9.54
N VAL A 145 -16.72 -3.08 8.65
CA VAL A 145 -17.75 -2.07 8.49
C VAL A 145 -19.11 -2.71 8.78
N SER A 146 -19.97 -2.05 9.53
CA SER A 146 -21.29 -2.57 9.89
C SER A 146 -22.10 -2.92 8.64
N GLY A 147 -22.60 -4.15 8.57
CA GLY A 147 -23.34 -4.66 7.42
C GLY A 147 -22.47 -5.16 6.25
N ASP A 148 -21.14 -5.12 6.40
CA ASP A 148 -20.17 -5.77 5.51
C ASP A 148 -19.63 -7.04 6.18
N GLY A 149 -19.53 -8.13 5.43
CA GLY A 149 -19.03 -9.42 5.92
C GLY A 149 -17.52 -9.59 5.80
N LEU A 150 -16.83 -8.63 5.19
CA LEU A 150 -15.38 -8.67 4.97
C LEU A 150 -14.60 -8.10 6.15
N VAL A 151 -13.38 -8.64 6.32
CA VAL A 151 -12.34 -8.04 7.15
C VAL A 151 -11.27 -7.48 6.24
N TYR A 152 -11.00 -6.19 6.39
CA TYR A 152 -9.95 -5.48 5.68
C TYR A 152 -8.72 -5.39 6.60
N GLY A 153 -7.53 -5.66 6.09
CA GLY A 153 -6.28 -5.67 6.84
C GLY A 153 -5.91 -7.06 7.31
N VAL A 154 -5.13 -7.14 8.39
CA VAL A 154 -4.69 -8.45 8.90
C VAL A 154 -5.83 -9.20 9.55
N ARG A 155 -5.92 -10.52 9.31
CA ARG A 155 -6.96 -11.31 9.94
C ARG A 155 -6.83 -11.25 11.48
N PRO A 156 -7.94 -11.20 12.24
CA PRO A 156 -7.89 -11.04 13.70
C PRO A 156 -7.32 -12.26 14.44
N ASP A 157 -7.20 -13.40 13.76
CA ASP A 157 -6.63 -14.65 14.28
C ASP A 157 -5.11 -14.78 14.05
N VAL A 158 -4.49 -13.85 13.31
CA VAL A 158 -3.05 -13.90 13.03
C VAL A 158 -2.32 -12.94 13.94
N THR A 159 -1.25 -13.41 14.56
CA THR A 159 -0.48 -12.64 15.53
C THR A 159 0.68 -11.93 14.91
N ARG A 160 1.09 -10.81 15.50
CA ARG A 160 2.21 -10.02 14.99
C ARG A 160 3.51 -10.83 14.99
N GLY A 161 3.76 -11.62 16.03
CA GLY A 161 4.91 -12.53 16.08
C GLY A 161 4.91 -13.51 14.91
N ALA A 162 3.78 -14.18 14.66
CA ALA A 162 3.64 -15.13 13.56
C ALA A 162 3.89 -14.49 12.19
N ILE A 163 3.52 -13.23 11.98
CA ILE A 163 3.78 -12.52 10.71
C ILE A 163 5.29 -12.29 10.50
N GLY A 164 6.01 -11.93 11.57
CA GLY A 164 7.47 -11.77 11.50
C GLY A 164 8.17 -13.09 11.15
N ASP A 165 7.78 -14.16 11.83
CA ASP A 165 8.32 -15.51 11.58
C ASP A 165 7.94 -16.02 10.17
N ALA A 166 6.71 -15.75 9.73
CA ALA A 166 6.23 -16.04 8.39
C ALA A 166 7.06 -15.31 7.34
N PHE A 167 7.37 -14.02 7.53
CA PHE A 167 8.20 -13.27 6.58
C PHE A 167 9.62 -13.83 6.50
N ALA A 168 10.24 -14.15 7.63
CA ALA A 168 11.57 -14.78 7.68
C ALA A 168 11.57 -16.14 6.97
N THR A 169 10.54 -16.95 7.21
CA THR A 169 10.37 -18.26 6.54
C THR A 169 10.15 -18.10 5.04
N PHE A 170 9.28 -17.16 4.66
CA PHE A 170 8.93 -16.89 3.27
C PHE A 170 10.15 -16.44 2.46
N THR A 171 10.95 -15.51 3.01
CA THR A 171 12.14 -14.99 2.33
C THR A 171 13.30 -15.99 2.28
N SER A 172 13.49 -16.81 3.32
CA SER A 172 14.52 -17.87 3.27
C SER A 172 14.20 -19.02 2.28
N SER A 173 12.94 -19.16 1.86
CA SER A 173 12.49 -20.27 1.01
C SER A 173 12.76 -20.08 -0.49
N HIS A 174 13.11 -18.87 -0.95
CA HIS A 174 13.16 -18.56 -2.39
C HIS A 174 14.41 -17.75 -2.80
N PRO A 175 15.17 -18.16 -3.83
CA PRO A 175 16.40 -17.46 -4.25
C PRO A 175 16.19 -15.98 -4.62
N LYS A 176 15.04 -15.62 -5.19
CA LYS A 176 14.70 -14.22 -5.54
C LYS A 176 14.43 -13.33 -4.32
N ALA A 177 14.29 -13.91 -3.14
CA ALA A 177 13.91 -13.19 -1.92
C ALA A 177 15.10 -12.71 -1.10
N LYS A 178 16.34 -13.04 -1.48
CA LYS A 178 17.54 -12.67 -0.73
C LYS A 178 17.65 -11.16 -0.45
N GLY A 179 17.29 -10.32 -1.43
CA GLY A 179 17.27 -8.87 -1.24
C GLY A 179 16.17 -8.37 -0.29
N PHE A 180 15.15 -9.19 -0.03
CA PHE A 180 13.99 -8.86 0.79
C PHE A 180 14.14 -9.29 2.25
N GLU A 181 15.06 -10.20 2.58
CA GLU A 181 15.32 -10.62 3.98
C GLU A 181 15.60 -9.43 4.94
N PRO A 182 16.43 -8.43 4.58
CA PRO A 182 16.73 -7.30 5.48
C PRO A 182 15.53 -6.38 5.75
N LEU A 183 14.45 -6.52 4.98
CA LEU A 183 13.23 -5.73 5.18
C LEU A 183 12.56 -6.04 6.52
N LEU A 184 12.78 -7.23 7.09
CA LEU A 184 12.36 -7.55 8.45
C LEU A 184 13.26 -6.85 9.45
N TYR A 185 12.82 -5.68 9.91
CA TYR A 185 13.65 -4.82 10.72
C TYR A 185 13.52 -5.14 12.22
N THR A 186 14.44 -5.95 12.74
CA THR A 186 14.41 -6.49 14.12
C THR A 186 15.31 -5.78 15.13
N SER A 187 16.29 -5.00 14.66
CA SER A 187 17.36 -4.46 15.53
C SER A 187 17.59 -2.96 15.34
N PRO A 188 16.61 -2.10 15.67
CA PRO A 188 16.84 -0.67 15.71
C PRO A 188 17.90 -0.28 16.75
N THR A 189 18.90 0.49 16.33
CA THR A 189 19.94 1.00 17.23
C THR A 189 20.21 2.47 16.97
N GLY A 190 20.28 3.27 18.04
CA GLY A 190 20.67 4.69 18.01
C GLY A 190 19.53 5.66 18.32
N THR A 191 19.88 6.93 18.50
CA THR A 191 18.92 8.00 18.78
C THR A 191 18.00 8.26 17.59
N GLY A 192 16.69 8.32 17.82
CA GLY A 192 15.69 8.63 16.80
C GLY A 192 15.21 7.43 15.97
N TYR A 193 15.71 6.24 16.27
CA TYR A 193 15.18 4.99 15.71
C TYR A 193 13.99 4.49 16.54
N PRO A 194 13.04 3.79 15.90
CA PRO A 194 11.88 3.24 16.57
C PRO A 194 12.29 2.12 17.54
N VAL A 195 11.62 2.02 18.68
CA VAL A 195 11.88 0.94 19.65
C VAL A 195 11.30 -0.40 19.16
N VAL A 196 11.91 -1.50 19.62
CA VAL A 196 11.28 -2.82 19.59
C VAL A 196 10.29 -2.93 20.75
N VAL A 197 9.13 -3.52 20.50
CA VAL A 197 8.09 -3.78 21.50
C VAL A 197 7.98 -5.28 21.75
N ASP A 198 8.22 -5.66 23.01
CA ASP A 198 8.27 -7.03 23.50
C ASP A 198 9.07 -8.02 22.64
N GLY A 199 10.28 -7.63 22.23
CA GLY A 199 11.19 -8.50 21.50
C GLY A 199 10.79 -8.83 20.05
N GLN A 200 9.70 -8.25 19.53
CA GLN A 200 9.28 -8.45 18.14
C GLN A 200 9.87 -7.39 17.20
N PHE A 201 9.88 -7.68 15.90
CA PHE A 201 10.38 -6.75 14.87
C PHE A 201 9.74 -5.36 14.98
N SER A 202 10.42 -4.30 14.57
CA SER A 202 9.84 -2.94 14.59
C SER A 202 8.93 -2.69 13.39
N ALA A 203 9.34 -3.12 12.19
CA ALA A 203 8.54 -3.09 10.97
C ALA A 203 9.02 -4.14 9.95
N ILE A 204 8.15 -4.52 9.02
CA ILE A 204 8.58 -5.06 7.72
C ILE A 204 8.57 -3.86 6.76
N VAL A 205 9.75 -3.43 6.33
CA VAL A 205 9.94 -2.19 5.56
C VAL A 205 9.64 -2.47 4.09
N SER A 206 8.95 -1.57 3.37
CA SER A 206 8.76 -1.78 1.94
C SER A 206 10.09 -1.62 1.16
N PRO A 207 10.26 -2.29 0.01
CA PRO A 207 11.45 -2.14 -0.81
C PRO A 207 11.75 -0.68 -1.18
N LYS A 208 10.71 0.12 -1.44
CA LYS A 208 10.82 1.56 -1.71
C LYS A 208 11.48 2.31 -0.56
N CYS A 209 10.96 2.14 0.66
CA CYS A 209 11.50 2.82 1.84
C CYS A 209 12.93 2.34 2.14
N TRP A 210 13.20 1.05 1.99
CA TRP A 210 14.53 0.49 2.16
C TRP A 210 15.54 1.07 1.15
N LEU A 211 15.18 1.11 -0.13
CA LEU A 211 16.03 1.61 -1.22
C LEU A 211 16.22 3.14 -1.19
N ALA A 212 15.29 3.89 -0.60
CA ALA A 212 15.47 5.32 -0.37
C ALA A 212 16.67 5.61 0.54
N ILE A 213 17.03 4.65 1.40
CA ILE A 213 18.08 4.80 2.41
C ILE A 213 19.32 3.97 2.03
N HIS A 214 19.10 2.78 1.50
CA HIS A 214 20.11 1.86 0.99
C HIS A 214 19.97 1.74 -0.54
N PRO A 215 20.30 2.78 -1.32
CA PRO A 215 20.10 2.77 -2.78
C PRO A 215 20.94 1.71 -3.51
N LYS A 216 21.91 1.10 -2.80
CA LYS A 216 22.77 0.01 -3.27
C LYS A 216 22.52 -1.30 -2.50
N ALA A 217 21.35 -1.48 -1.91
CA ALA A 217 21.02 -2.70 -1.18
C ALA A 217 21.15 -3.93 -2.09
N ASP A 218 22.01 -4.87 -1.70
CA ASP A 218 22.26 -6.09 -2.46
C ASP A 218 20.96 -6.88 -2.69
N GLY A 219 20.71 -7.26 -3.93
CA GLY A 219 19.52 -8.02 -4.32
C GLY A 219 18.25 -7.18 -4.52
N LEU A 220 18.25 -5.88 -4.20
CA LEU A 220 17.14 -4.95 -4.52
C LEU A 220 17.56 -3.88 -5.52
N ALA A 221 18.77 -3.33 -5.38
CA ALA A 221 19.32 -2.39 -6.35
C ALA A 221 19.49 -3.10 -7.71
N GLY A 222 18.86 -2.55 -8.74
CA GLY A 222 18.89 -3.13 -10.08
C GLY A 222 18.01 -4.38 -10.27
N TYR A 223 17.17 -4.74 -9.29
CA TYR A 223 16.30 -5.93 -9.30
C TYR A 223 15.44 -6.05 -10.58
N TRP A 224 15.07 -4.91 -11.16
CA TRP A 224 14.23 -4.82 -12.36
C TRP A 224 14.98 -4.52 -13.66
N GLU A 225 16.30 -4.34 -13.65
CA GLU A 225 17.07 -3.84 -14.80
C GLU A 225 16.85 -4.67 -16.07
N ASP A 226 16.95 -5.99 -15.97
CA ASP A 226 16.75 -6.89 -17.11
C ASP A 226 15.32 -6.85 -17.63
N THR A 227 14.34 -6.82 -16.72
CA THR A 227 12.91 -6.71 -17.07
C THR A 227 12.63 -5.38 -17.77
N VAL A 228 13.15 -4.26 -17.25
CA VAL A 228 13.00 -2.93 -17.85
C VAL A 228 13.67 -2.87 -19.22
N ALA A 229 14.89 -3.41 -19.35
CA ALA A 229 15.60 -3.46 -20.62
C ALA A 229 14.86 -4.31 -21.67
N ALA A 230 14.28 -5.44 -21.25
CA ALA A 230 13.47 -6.29 -22.12
C ALA A 230 12.14 -5.61 -22.49
N PHE A 231 11.46 -4.98 -21.53
CA PHE A 231 10.19 -4.27 -21.72
C PHE A 231 10.36 -3.10 -22.70
N PHE A 232 11.35 -2.23 -22.49
CA PHE A 232 11.64 -1.10 -23.37
C PHE A 232 12.57 -1.43 -24.55
N LYS A 233 12.64 -2.70 -24.99
CA LYS A 233 13.44 -3.04 -26.17
C LYS A 233 12.87 -2.37 -27.43
N LYS A 234 13.75 -1.77 -28.23
CA LYS A 234 13.38 -1.11 -29.49
C LYS A 234 12.56 -2.05 -30.38
N GLY A 235 11.42 -1.55 -30.85
CA GLY A 235 10.47 -2.26 -31.69
C GLY A 235 9.40 -3.03 -30.91
N ASN A 236 9.51 -3.16 -29.59
CA ASN A 236 8.45 -3.77 -28.79
C ASN A 236 7.13 -3.02 -28.98
N GLN A 237 6.02 -3.75 -28.93
CA GLN A 237 4.68 -3.27 -29.21
C GLN A 237 3.76 -3.57 -28.02
N MET A 238 2.78 -2.70 -27.81
CA MET A 238 1.74 -2.84 -26.78
C MET A 238 0.38 -2.41 -27.34
N ASN A 239 -0.68 -3.03 -26.82
CA ASN A 239 -2.06 -2.69 -27.10
C ASN A 239 -2.88 -2.96 -25.83
N LEU A 240 -3.20 -1.90 -25.09
CA LEU A 240 -3.99 -1.96 -23.87
C LEU A 240 -5.24 -1.09 -23.96
N ALA A 241 -6.31 -1.52 -23.31
CA ALA A 241 -7.47 -0.69 -23.02
C ALA A 241 -7.38 -0.13 -21.60
N LEU A 242 -7.56 1.17 -21.44
CA LEU A 242 -7.76 1.81 -20.13
C LEU A 242 -9.23 1.74 -19.73
N ASN A 243 -9.49 1.41 -18.46
CA ASN A 243 -10.85 1.30 -17.90
C ASN A 243 -11.29 2.53 -17.08
N ALA A 244 -10.36 3.43 -16.78
CA ALA A 244 -10.58 4.66 -16.03
C ALA A 244 -9.94 5.84 -16.77
N ALA A 245 -10.42 7.06 -16.48
CA ALA A 245 -10.00 8.36 -17.03
C ALA A 245 -9.40 8.33 -18.46
N THR A 246 -10.14 8.86 -19.45
CA THR A 246 -9.73 8.79 -20.87
C THR A 246 -9.75 7.34 -21.41
N VAL A 247 -10.87 6.66 -21.09
CA VAL A 247 -11.18 5.27 -21.44
C VAL A 247 -11.00 5.01 -22.94
N GLY A 248 -10.39 3.88 -23.27
CA GLY A 248 -10.25 3.38 -24.64
C GLY A 248 -8.93 2.69 -24.89
N THR A 249 -8.72 2.27 -26.13
CA THR A 249 -7.55 1.49 -26.54
C THR A 249 -6.38 2.39 -26.90
N TYR A 250 -5.23 2.12 -26.29
CA TYR A 250 -3.94 2.72 -26.57
C TYR A 250 -3.00 1.67 -27.17
N ALA A 251 -2.45 1.97 -28.34
CA ALA A 251 -1.54 1.06 -29.03
C ALA A 251 -0.33 1.80 -29.58
N GLY A 252 0.81 1.12 -29.59
CA GLY A 252 2.03 1.75 -30.07
C GLY A 252 3.27 0.90 -29.91
N THR A 253 4.42 1.55 -30.10
CA THR A 253 5.72 0.88 -30.12
C THR A 253 6.76 1.61 -29.29
N CYS A 254 7.79 0.87 -28.88
CA CYS A 254 8.93 1.39 -28.17
C CYS A 254 10.09 1.72 -29.14
N ASP A 255 10.71 2.88 -28.98
CA ASP A 255 11.91 3.24 -29.75
C ASP A 255 13.24 2.81 -29.09
N GLY A 256 13.18 2.21 -27.90
CA GLY A 256 14.32 1.87 -27.04
C GLY A 256 14.45 2.77 -25.81
N THR A 257 13.84 3.96 -25.85
CA THR A 257 13.90 4.99 -24.82
C THR A 257 12.53 5.38 -24.28
N LYS A 258 11.46 5.14 -25.04
CA LYS A 258 10.07 5.38 -24.64
C LYS A 258 9.11 4.53 -25.44
N TYR A 259 7.91 4.31 -24.91
CA TYR A 259 6.74 3.94 -25.70
C TYR A 259 6.04 5.19 -26.21
N VAL A 260 5.61 5.16 -27.47
CA VAL A 260 4.71 6.16 -28.06
C VAL A 260 3.38 5.46 -28.34
N LEU A 261 2.35 5.79 -27.56
CA LEU A 261 1.04 5.14 -27.58
C LEU A 261 -0.02 6.08 -28.13
N ASN A 262 -0.69 5.66 -29.19
CA ASN A 262 -1.81 6.39 -29.78
C ASN A 262 -3.11 5.86 -29.19
N GLY A 263 -3.96 6.77 -28.73
CA GLY A 263 -5.23 6.47 -28.07
C GLY A 263 -6.42 7.17 -28.71
N PRO A 264 -7.57 7.17 -28.01
CA PRO A 264 -8.76 7.90 -28.41
C PRO A 264 -8.49 9.40 -28.61
N ASP A 265 -9.34 10.05 -29.40
CA ASP A 265 -9.30 11.51 -29.62
C ASP A 265 -7.96 12.04 -30.14
N ASN A 266 -7.25 11.21 -30.92
CA ASN A 266 -5.92 11.48 -31.48
C ASN A 266 -4.86 11.77 -30.41
N LEU A 267 -5.05 11.29 -29.18
CA LEU A 267 -4.04 11.41 -28.13
C LEU A 267 -2.81 10.60 -28.50
N THR A 268 -1.64 11.20 -28.32
CA THR A 268 -0.35 10.53 -28.42
C THR A 268 0.37 10.70 -27.09
N ILE A 269 0.54 9.60 -26.36
CA ILE A 269 1.15 9.61 -25.04
C ILE A 269 2.53 8.96 -25.11
N GLU A 270 3.53 9.68 -24.58
CA GLU A 270 4.89 9.17 -24.46
C GLU A 270 5.15 8.70 -23.03
N ILE A 271 5.48 7.41 -22.88
CA ILE A 271 5.89 6.83 -21.60
C ILE A 271 7.39 6.52 -21.67
N PRO A 272 8.26 7.31 -21.02
CA PRO A 272 9.69 7.17 -21.15
C PRO A 272 10.23 6.06 -20.24
N ARG A 273 11.22 5.32 -20.74
CA ARG A 273 11.93 4.24 -20.03
C ARG A 273 12.50 4.70 -18.68
N LYS A 274 13.00 5.93 -18.62
CA LYS A 274 13.61 6.51 -17.41
C LYS A 274 12.65 6.53 -16.20
N ASP A 275 11.34 6.52 -16.43
CA ASP A 275 10.34 6.49 -15.37
C ASP A 275 10.28 5.09 -14.71
N PHE A 276 10.96 4.09 -15.30
CA PHE A 276 11.04 2.70 -14.82
C PHE A 276 12.48 2.25 -14.52
N GLU A 277 13.49 3.10 -14.68
CA GLU A 277 14.89 2.70 -14.49
C GLU A 277 15.30 2.62 -13.00
N GLY A 278 16.29 1.77 -12.72
CA GLY A 278 16.78 1.54 -11.37
C GLY A 278 15.67 1.02 -10.45
N ASN A 279 15.38 1.77 -9.38
CA ASN A 279 14.45 1.38 -8.33
C ASN A 279 13.03 1.93 -8.55
N GLN A 280 12.77 2.63 -9.66
CA GLN A 280 11.48 3.26 -9.90
C GLN A 280 10.28 2.32 -9.89
N PRO A 281 10.36 1.04 -10.34
CA PRO A 281 9.21 0.14 -10.25
C PRO A 281 8.74 -0.15 -8.81
N PHE A 282 9.62 0.00 -7.81
CA PHE A 282 9.23 -0.04 -6.39
C PHE A 282 8.72 1.33 -5.90
N ILE A 283 9.28 2.44 -6.39
CA ILE A 283 8.95 3.80 -5.92
C ILE A 283 7.60 4.27 -6.46
N GLN A 284 7.34 4.01 -7.74
CA GLN A 284 6.07 4.28 -8.44
C GLN A 284 5.63 5.74 -8.32
N ALA A 285 6.51 6.66 -8.71
CA ALA A 285 6.24 8.09 -8.69
C ALA A 285 5.75 8.58 -10.07
N VAL A 286 4.45 8.90 -10.16
CA VAL A 286 3.91 9.57 -11.35
C VAL A 286 4.45 10.99 -11.42
N ARG A 287 5.01 11.38 -12.57
CA ARG A 287 5.54 12.74 -12.74
C ARG A 287 4.43 13.79 -12.61
N GLY A 288 4.81 15.01 -12.23
CA GLY A 288 3.90 16.16 -12.30
C GLY A 288 3.45 16.47 -13.73
N LYS A 289 2.27 17.09 -13.83
CA LYS A 289 1.72 17.62 -15.08
C LYS A 289 2.65 18.67 -15.69
N LYS A 290 2.97 18.54 -16.97
CA LYS A 290 3.76 19.56 -17.69
C LYS A 290 2.89 20.76 -18.07
N THR A 291 3.47 21.95 -18.14
CA THR A 291 2.73 23.19 -18.45
C THR A 291 1.97 23.15 -19.78
N GLN A 292 2.54 22.50 -20.80
CA GLN A 292 1.94 22.39 -22.14
C GLN A 292 1.01 21.18 -22.31
N GLU A 293 0.93 20.31 -21.30
CA GLU A 293 0.08 19.12 -21.34
C GLU A 293 -1.36 19.50 -20.98
N SER A 294 -2.33 19.02 -21.76
CA SER A 294 -3.74 19.14 -21.42
C SER A 294 -4.09 18.29 -20.19
N ALA A 295 -5.21 18.58 -19.54
CA ALA A 295 -5.67 17.75 -18.42
C ALA A 295 -5.95 16.30 -18.84
N LYS A 296 -6.42 16.11 -20.08
CA LYS A 296 -6.73 14.81 -20.65
C LYS A 296 -5.49 13.99 -20.96
N GLU A 297 -4.47 14.61 -21.56
CA GLU A 297 -3.16 13.96 -21.79
C GLU A 297 -2.53 13.54 -20.48
N TYR A 298 -2.54 14.42 -19.46
CA TYR A 298 -1.99 14.09 -18.15
C TYR A 298 -2.74 12.94 -17.46
N ALA A 299 -4.07 12.92 -17.56
CA ALA A 299 -4.88 11.84 -17.02
C ALA A 299 -4.59 10.51 -17.72
N ALA A 300 -4.52 10.49 -19.06
CA ALA A 300 -4.16 9.30 -19.83
C ALA A 300 -2.73 8.82 -19.50
N PHE A 301 -1.76 9.74 -19.42
CA PHE A 301 -0.39 9.44 -19.02
C PHE A 301 -0.35 8.75 -17.66
N GLY A 302 -0.99 9.33 -16.64
CA GLY A 302 -0.99 8.76 -15.29
C GLY A 302 -1.62 7.36 -15.22
N GLN A 303 -2.70 7.11 -15.97
CA GLN A 303 -3.33 5.79 -16.03
C GLN A 303 -2.48 4.75 -16.76
N LEU A 304 -1.86 5.12 -17.88
CA LEU A 304 -0.96 4.24 -18.64
C LEU A 304 0.28 3.87 -17.82
N GLU A 305 0.90 4.86 -17.18
CA GLU A 305 2.07 4.66 -16.34
C GLU A 305 1.71 3.81 -15.11
N ALA A 306 0.57 4.07 -14.47
CA ALA A 306 0.11 3.27 -13.34
C ALA A 306 -0.18 1.81 -13.73
N ALA A 307 -0.79 1.58 -14.89
CA ALA A 307 -1.01 0.23 -15.42
C ALA A 307 0.32 -0.52 -15.63
N MET A 308 1.35 0.16 -16.15
CA MET A 308 2.67 -0.44 -16.31
C MET A 308 3.30 -0.77 -14.94
N PHE A 309 3.30 0.16 -13.96
CA PHE A 309 3.83 -0.12 -12.62
C PHE A 309 3.12 -1.28 -11.91
N GLN A 310 1.79 -1.38 -12.05
CA GLN A 310 1.02 -2.54 -11.59
C GLN A 310 1.51 -3.84 -12.23
N ALA A 311 1.73 -3.83 -13.55
CA ALA A 311 2.20 -5.01 -14.28
C ALA A 311 3.63 -5.42 -13.89
N PHE A 312 4.52 -4.47 -13.62
CA PHE A 312 5.85 -4.75 -13.05
C PHE A 312 5.71 -5.43 -11.69
N SER A 313 4.98 -4.81 -10.75
CA SER A 313 4.84 -5.33 -9.39
C SER A 313 4.23 -6.73 -9.36
N ARG A 314 3.21 -6.97 -10.17
CA ARG A 314 2.51 -8.28 -10.27
C ARG A 314 3.27 -9.31 -11.11
N GLY A 315 4.36 -8.92 -11.76
CA GLY A 315 5.21 -9.77 -12.58
C GLY A 315 4.60 -10.23 -13.89
N VAL A 316 3.78 -9.39 -14.50
CA VAL A 316 3.13 -9.64 -15.79
C VAL A 316 3.52 -8.63 -16.88
N ALA A 317 4.44 -7.70 -16.57
CA ALA A 317 4.89 -6.68 -17.51
C ALA A 317 5.31 -7.28 -18.87
N LEU A 318 6.15 -8.33 -18.84
CA LEU A 318 6.65 -8.96 -20.06
C LEU A 318 5.60 -9.81 -20.80
N ASP A 319 4.53 -10.25 -20.16
CA ASP A 319 3.47 -10.97 -20.88
C ASP A 319 2.69 -10.07 -21.83
N GLY A 320 2.57 -8.79 -21.46
CA GLY A 320 1.82 -7.78 -22.19
C GLY A 320 2.56 -7.11 -23.35
N VAL A 321 3.80 -7.52 -23.67
CA VAL A 321 4.59 -6.95 -24.77
C VAL A 321 4.92 -7.98 -25.84
N LYS A 322 4.98 -7.54 -27.10
CA LYS A 322 5.49 -8.34 -28.22
C LYS A 322 6.66 -7.65 -28.92
N PRO A 323 7.68 -8.36 -29.41
CA PRO A 323 8.67 -7.79 -30.32
C PRO A 323 8.02 -7.24 -31.60
N LYS A 324 8.77 -6.44 -32.35
CA LYS A 324 8.32 -5.97 -33.68
C LYS A 324 8.04 -7.15 -34.61
N GLY A 325 6.93 -7.10 -35.34
CA GLY A 325 6.64 -8.02 -36.45
C GLY A 325 5.24 -8.63 -36.37
N PRO A 326 4.88 -9.32 -35.28
CA PRO A 326 3.52 -9.83 -35.08
C PRO A 326 2.51 -8.68 -35.05
N VAL A 327 1.36 -8.89 -35.69
CA VAL A 327 0.18 -8.06 -35.43
C VAL A 327 -0.31 -8.42 -34.03
N ILE A 328 -0.47 -7.43 -33.16
CA ILE A 328 -1.02 -7.63 -31.82
C ILE A 328 -2.51 -7.32 -31.82
N ASP A 329 -3.30 -8.23 -31.24
CA ASP A 329 -4.74 -8.06 -31.10
C ASP A 329 -5.09 -6.86 -30.20
N ALA A 330 -6.27 -6.30 -30.42
CA ALA A 330 -6.83 -5.31 -29.51
C ALA A 330 -6.92 -5.87 -28.07
N GLY A 331 -6.43 -5.08 -27.11
CA GLY A 331 -6.39 -5.44 -25.69
C GLY A 331 -5.44 -6.60 -25.36
N TYR A 332 -4.51 -6.98 -26.26
CA TYR A 332 -3.51 -8.03 -25.99
C TYR A 332 -2.79 -7.82 -24.65
N THR A 333 -2.30 -6.59 -24.42
CA THR A 333 -1.58 -6.22 -23.20
C THR A 333 -2.49 -6.31 -21.98
N SER A 334 -3.70 -5.75 -22.04
CA SER A 334 -4.67 -5.82 -20.94
C SER A 334 -5.01 -7.26 -20.59
N LYS A 335 -5.32 -8.11 -21.58
CA LYS A 335 -5.63 -9.53 -21.35
C LYS A 335 -4.49 -10.28 -20.67
N ALA A 336 -3.24 -9.96 -21.01
CA ALA A 336 -2.09 -10.55 -20.35
C ALA A 336 -1.94 -10.08 -18.90
N TRP A 337 -2.08 -8.77 -18.65
CA TRP A 337 -1.91 -8.19 -17.33
C TRP A 337 -3.04 -8.52 -16.35
N LEU A 338 -4.23 -8.88 -16.84
CA LEU A 338 -5.39 -9.27 -16.02
C LEU A 338 -5.42 -10.77 -15.67
N LYS A 339 -4.45 -11.58 -16.11
CA LYS A 339 -4.36 -13.01 -15.74
C LYS A 339 -3.85 -13.15 -14.31
N THR A 340 -4.78 -13.19 -13.35
CA THR A 340 -4.45 -13.28 -11.92
C THR A 340 -3.73 -14.57 -11.56
N GLU A 341 -3.90 -15.65 -12.33
CA GLU A 341 -3.14 -16.90 -12.17
C GLU A 341 -1.63 -16.74 -12.42
N ASN A 342 -1.23 -15.69 -13.13
CA ASN A 342 0.17 -15.36 -13.40
C ASN A 342 0.75 -14.36 -12.40
N TRP A 343 -0.08 -13.72 -11.57
CA TRP A 343 0.40 -12.69 -10.65
C TRP A 343 1.27 -13.29 -9.56
N PHE A 344 2.44 -12.70 -9.35
CA PHE A 344 3.40 -13.10 -8.33
C PHE A 344 3.85 -14.56 -8.43
N THR A 345 3.89 -15.13 -9.64
CA THR A 345 4.36 -16.49 -9.90
C THR A 345 5.62 -16.50 -10.76
N ASP A 346 6.39 -17.58 -10.69
CA ASP A 346 7.57 -17.81 -11.51
C ASP A 346 7.24 -18.40 -12.89
N HIS A 347 6.02 -18.14 -13.39
CA HIS A 347 5.63 -18.58 -14.72
C HIS A 347 6.61 -18.05 -15.78
N ALA A 348 6.77 -18.81 -16.87
CA ALA A 348 7.56 -18.37 -18.00
C ALA A 348 6.82 -17.23 -18.73
N ASN A 349 7.40 -16.04 -18.78
CA ASN A 349 6.76 -14.90 -19.41
C ASN A 349 6.62 -15.09 -20.93
N ALA A 350 5.58 -14.50 -21.51
CA ALA A 350 5.24 -14.67 -22.94
C ALA A 350 6.20 -13.95 -23.92
N TYR A 351 7.18 -13.17 -23.44
CA TYR A 351 8.12 -12.42 -24.26
C TYR A 351 9.37 -13.22 -24.63
N ASN A 352 10.01 -13.84 -23.63
CA ASN A 352 11.27 -14.56 -23.81
C ASN A 352 11.32 -15.93 -23.09
N GLY A 353 10.22 -16.36 -22.47
CA GLY A 353 10.12 -17.65 -21.78
C GLY A 353 10.92 -17.73 -20.47
N GLN A 354 11.52 -16.64 -20.01
CA GLN A 354 12.23 -16.61 -18.72
C GLN A 354 11.22 -16.53 -17.56
N PRO A 355 11.56 -17.03 -16.36
CA PRO A 355 10.71 -16.87 -15.19
C PRO A 355 10.42 -15.39 -14.91
N SER A 356 9.15 -15.06 -14.68
CA SER A 356 8.73 -13.70 -14.37
C SER A 356 9.37 -13.18 -13.09
N VAL A 357 9.69 -11.88 -13.08
CA VAL A 357 10.15 -11.14 -11.89
C VAL A 357 8.95 -10.38 -11.37
N TYR A 358 8.73 -10.33 -10.06
CA TYR A 358 7.59 -9.71 -9.37
C TYR A 358 8.06 -9.07 -8.06
N ASP A 359 7.24 -8.22 -7.46
CA ASP A 359 7.47 -7.67 -6.12
C ASP A 359 7.25 -8.77 -5.07
N PHE A 360 8.35 -9.24 -4.46
CA PHE A 360 8.32 -10.32 -3.48
C PHE A 360 7.72 -9.89 -2.14
N TYR A 361 7.82 -8.59 -1.79
CA TYR A 361 7.19 -8.02 -0.59
C TYR A 361 5.67 -8.02 -0.75
N ALA A 362 5.16 -7.53 -1.89
CA ALA A 362 3.73 -7.56 -2.17
C ALA A 362 3.19 -9.00 -2.25
N LYS A 363 3.95 -9.95 -2.83
CA LYS A 363 3.58 -11.38 -2.84
C LYS A 363 3.36 -11.93 -1.43
N PHE A 364 4.25 -11.62 -0.49
CA PHE A 364 4.09 -12.05 0.91
C PHE A 364 2.76 -11.57 1.48
N LEU A 365 2.46 -10.28 1.33
CA LEU A 365 1.24 -9.69 1.89
C LEU A 365 -0.05 -10.29 1.29
N HIS A 366 -0.06 -10.58 -0.01
CA HIS A 366 -1.25 -11.13 -0.67
C HIS A 366 -1.43 -12.65 -0.52
N TYR A 367 -0.35 -13.43 -0.47
CA TYR A 367 -0.43 -14.89 -0.65
C TYR A 367 0.15 -15.72 0.49
N SER A 368 0.95 -15.13 1.39
CA SER A 368 1.51 -15.88 2.51
C SER A 368 0.45 -16.16 3.56
N ASP A 369 0.48 -17.36 4.12
CA ASP A 369 -0.17 -17.67 5.39
C ASP A 369 0.71 -17.28 6.60
N GLU A 370 0.19 -17.47 7.80
CA GLU A 370 0.87 -17.21 9.08
C GLU A 370 2.12 -18.09 9.34
N HIS A 371 2.47 -18.98 8.41
CA HIS A 371 3.66 -19.83 8.48
C HIS A 371 4.65 -19.57 7.34
N GLY A 372 4.44 -18.51 6.55
CA GLY A 372 5.32 -18.18 5.43
C GLY A 372 5.10 -19.08 4.21
N LYS A 373 3.96 -19.78 4.11
CA LYS A 373 3.67 -20.72 3.02
C LYS A 373 2.59 -20.15 2.08
N LEU A 374 2.63 -20.64 0.84
CA LEU A 374 1.65 -20.31 -0.20
C LEU A 374 0.50 -21.33 -0.22
N GLY A 375 -0.69 -20.89 -0.60
CA GLY A 375 -1.87 -21.74 -0.75
C GLY A 375 -2.65 -22.02 0.55
N GLY A 376 -2.17 -21.46 1.66
CA GLY A 376 -2.90 -21.42 2.93
C GLY A 376 -3.90 -20.25 3.01
N LYS A 377 -4.49 -20.06 4.19
CA LYS A 377 -5.33 -18.90 4.48
C LYS A 377 -4.39 -17.68 4.58
N THR A 378 -4.62 -16.64 3.80
CA THR A 378 -3.72 -15.47 3.69
C THR A 378 -3.67 -14.65 4.98
N ILE A 379 -2.51 -14.11 5.36
CA ILE A 379 -2.34 -13.24 6.55
C ILE A 379 -3.35 -12.08 6.54
N PHE A 380 -3.57 -11.48 5.38
CA PHE A 380 -4.57 -10.44 5.18
C PHE A 380 -5.94 -11.06 4.89
N GLY A 381 -7.01 -10.39 5.32
CA GLY A 381 -8.38 -10.78 5.05
C GLY A 381 -8.59 -11.03 3.55
N PRO A 382 -9.11 -12.21 3.16
CA PRO A 382 -9.27 -12.53 1.74
C PRO A 382 -10.34 -11.64 1.10
N ASN A 383 -10.16 -11.31 -0.17
CA ASN A 383 -11.19 -10.67 -0.96
C ASN A 383 -12.45 -11.57 -1.11
N GLY A 384 -13.53 -11.04 -1.69
CA GLY A 384 -14.79 -11.76 -1.83
C GLY A 384 -14.67 -13.10 -2.57
N SER A 385 -13.79 -13.17 -3.57
CA SER A 385 -13.48 -14.36 -4.37
C SER A 385 -12.51 -15.32 -3.67
N LYS A 386 -11.89 -14.90 -2.57
CA LYS A 386 -10.89 -15.62 -1.78
C LYS A 386 -9.61 -16.00 -2.56
N LYS A 387 -9.30 -15.27 -3.63
CA LYS A 387 -8.11 -15.52 -4.46
C LYS A 387 -6.82 -15.02 -3.82
N PHE A 388 -6.89 -13.90 -3.10
CA PHE A 388 -5.74 -13.28 -2.45
C PHE A 388 -6.20 -12.46 -1.24
N GLY A 389 -5.27 -12.23 -0.32
CA GLY A 389 -5.44 -11.30 0.79
C GLY A 389 -5.56 -9.87 0.28
N MET A 390 -6.48 -9.11 0.82
CA MET A 390 -6.61 -7.68 0.52
C MET A 390 -5.54 -6.94 1.31
N ALA A 391 -4.47 -6.51 0.63
CA ALA A 391 -3.36 -5.77 1.20
C ALA A 391 -2.98 -4.62 0.26
N TYR A 392 -2.41 -3.55 0.80
CA TYR A 392 -1.84 -2.47 0.00
C TYR A 392 -0.32 -2.64 -0.01
N GLY A 393 0.21 -3.46 -0.92
CA GLY A 393 1.63 -3.85 -0.93
C GLY A 393 2.55 -2.87 -1.65
N PHE A 394 1.99 -2.02 -2.51
CA PHE A 394 2.67 -0.95 -3.24
C PHE A 394 1.68 0.20 -3.56
N SER A 395 2.17 1.39 -3.92
CA SER A 395 1.32 2.61 -3.97
C SER A 395 0.19 2.55 -5.01
N LEU A 396 0.31 1.66 -5.99
CA LEU A 396 -0.66 1.45 -7.06
C LEU A 396 -1.34 0.08 -7.01
N ASP A 397 -1.37 -0.58 -5.85
CA ASP A 397 -1.95 -1.93 -5.69
C ASP A 397 -3.47 -2.01 -5.79
N GLU A 398 -4.05 -0.93 -6.32
CA GLU A 398 -5.44 -0.84 -6.72
C GLU A 398 -5.83 -1.87 -7.77
N ASN A 399 -7.14 -1.96 -7.99
CA ASN A 399 -7.67 -2.71 -9.13
C ASN A 399 -6.93 -2.30 -10.41
N PRO A 400 -6.68 -3.25 -11.33
CA PRO A 400 -5.97 -2.95 -12.57
C PRO A 400 -6.57 -1.75 -13.31
N ASN A 401 -5.72 -0.81 -13.75
CA ASN A 401 -6.14 0.36 -14.56
C ASN A 401 -6.43 0.01 -16.04
N VAL A 402 -6.53 -1.29 -16.35
CA VAL A 402 -6.69 -1.81 -17.70
C VAL A 402 -7.86 -2.77 -17.83
N GLY A 403 -8.36 -2.92 -19.05
CA GLY A 403 -9.43 -3.84 -19.42
C GLY A 403 -10.66 -3.13 -19.99
N ASP A 404 -11.51 -3.90 -20.69
CA ASP A 404 -12.75 -3.40 -21.29
C ASP A 404 -13.98 -3.59 -20.38
N ALA A 405 -13.84 -4.40 -19.33
CA ALA A 405 -14.89 -4.72 -18.37
C ALA A 405 -14.55 -4.15 -17.00
N THR A 406 -15.59 -3.78 -16.24
CA THR A 406 -15.46 -3.45 -14.82
C THR A 406 -14.80 -4.61 -14.11
N TRP A 407 -13.69 -4.35 -13.40
CA TRP A 407 -13.02 -5.34 -12.57
C TRP A 407 -14.01 -5.98 -11.58
N PRO A 408 -14.01 -7.31 -11.41
CA PRO A 408 -14.97 -7.95 -10.51
C PRO A 408 -14.82 -7.42 -9.08
N SER A 409 -15.93 -7.01 -8.47
CA SER A 409 -15.93 -6.40 -7.14
C SER A 409 -15.51 -7.35 -6.03
N ASP A 410 -15.64 -8.66 -6.24
CA ASP A 410 -15.15 -9.72 -5.36
C ASP A 410 -13.65 -10.01 -5.55
N GLU A 411 -13.00 -9.41 -6.55
CA GLU A 411 -11.56 -9.52 -6.83
C GLU A 411 -10.78 -8.27 -6.46
N ASN A 412 -11.30 -7.37 -5.61
CA ASN A 412 -10.60 -6.12 -5.26
C ASN A 412 -9.21 -6.35 -4.62
N VAL A 413 -8.21 -5.57 -5.05
CA VAL A 413 -6.78 -5.82 -4.77
C VAL A 413 -6.13 -4.86 -3.77
N PRO A 414 -6.82 -3.87 -3.16
CA PRO A 414 -6.38 -3.45 -1.84
C PRO A 414 -7.38 -3.73 -0.73
N SER A 415 -6.85 -3.65 0.49
CA SER A 415 -7.56 -3.66 1.77
C SER A 415 -8.50 -2.47 1.95
N LYS A 416 -9.41 -2.26 1.03
CA LYS A 416 -10.35 -1.16 1.08
C LYS A 416 -11.74 -1.60 0.75
N LYS A 417 -12.69 -0.91 1.34
CA LYS A 417 -14.09 -1.10 0.99
C LYS A 417 -14.35 -0.55 -0.41
N GLU A 418 -14.98 -1.36 -1.26
CA GLU A 418 -15.36 -0.96 -2.62
C GLU A 418 -16.24 0.29 -2.63
N LYS A 419 -17.19 0.37 -1.69
CA LYS A 419 -18.17 1.45 -1.58
C LYS A 419 -17.80 2.42 -0.46
N TYR A 420 -18.16 3.69 -0.62
CA TYR A 420 -17.93 4.71 0.40
C TYR A 420 -18.56 4.35 1.74
N VAL A 421 -17.83 4.64 2.82
CA VAL A 421 -18.32 4.51 4.20
C VAL A 421 -19.11 5.78 4.53
N GLY A 422 -20.42 5.67 4.35
CA GLY A 422 -21.35 6.79 4.51
C GLY A 422 -22.00 6.80 5.89
N LYS A 423 -23.15 7.48 5.96
CA LYS A 423 -23.95 7.61 7.17
C LYS A 423 -24.40 6.25 7.72
N ASN A 424 -24.31 6.06 9.03
CA ASN A 424 -24.69 4.82 9.74
C ASN A 424 -23.89 3.57 9.31
N MET A 425 -22.71 3.75 8.72
CA MET A 425 -21.78 2.67 8.42
C MET A 425 -20.64 2.69 9.44
N ASP A 426 -20.91 2.21 10.64
CA ASP A 426 -19.93 2.22 11.72
C ASP A 426 -18.77 1.27 11.45
N VAL A 427 -17.59 1.66 11.87
CA VAL A 427 -16.34 0.94 11.62
C VAL A 427 -15.77 0.44 12.93
N THR A 428 -15.33 -0.82 12.97
CA THR A 428 -14.52 -1.33 14.08
C THR A 428 -13.09 -1.48 13.59
N LEU A 429 -12.19 -0.65 14.07
CA LEU A 429 -10.77 -0.69 13.78
C LEU A 429 -10.07 -1.43 14.92
N THR A 430 -9.47 -2.57 14.61
CA THR A 430 -8.84 -3.47 15.58
C THR A 430 -7.33 -3.36 15.49
N ILE A 431 -6.70 -3.16 16.64
CA ILE A 431 -5.28 -3.41 16.85
C ILE A 431 -5.17 -4.90 17.20
N GLY A 432 -4.73 -5.71 16.25
CA GLY A 432 -4.70 -7.16 16.32
C GLY A 432 -3.67 -7.73 17.30
N PRO A 433 -3.74 -9.05 17.57
CA PRO A 433 -2.97 -9.70 18.61
C PRO A 433 -1.45 -9.64 18.35
N TRP A 434 -0.70 -9.46 19.42
CA TRP A 434 0.76 -9.50 19.46
C TRP A 434 1.27 -10.94 19.65
N TYR A 435 0.51 -11.77 20.38
CA TYR A 435 0.83 -13.18 20.70
C TYR A 435 -0.36 -14.11 20.52
N ASP A 436 -0.09 -15.41 20.44
CA ASP A 436 -1.10 -16.48 20.27
C ASP A 436 -1.97 -16.69 21.52
N VAL A 437 -1.52 -16.19 22.68
CA VAL A 437 -2.24 -16.26 23.95
C VAL A 437 -2.30 -14.86 24.55
N LEU A 438 -3.51 -14.37 24.84
CA LEU A 438 -3.73 -13.16 25.63
C LEU A 438 -3.10 -13.39 27.03
N ARG A 439 -2.05 -12.63 27.37
CA ARG A 439 -1.40 -12.70 28.68
C ARG A 439 -2.18 -11.92 29.73
#